data_AF-A0A1W9NXD7-F1
#
_entry.id   AF-A0A1W9NXD7-F1
#
_cell.length_a   1.000
_cell.length_b   1.000
_cell.length_c   1.000
_cell.angle_alpha   90.00
_cell.angle_beta   90.00
_cell.angle_gamma   90.00
#
_symmetry.space_group_name_H-M   'P 1'
#
loop_
_entity.id
_entity.type
_entity.pdbx_description
1 polymer ?
#
loop_
_entity_poly.entity_id
_entity_poly.type
_entity_poly.pdbx_seq_one_letter_code
_entity_poly.pdbx_strand_id
1 'polypeptide(L)'
;MTSLIISAVALAEEQKVCTVYFTGVGCPHCAKADPVLLKEFVLSHKNLVVIEYEIYQQRENAPLLMEYNEKYNTELGVPLLIFNNELSIIGDSPIITGAEQYIETLKENKCPLLNNAVSFDEMDLNSLPGLPKIWANERILIKVGSGSETPEILHLHLFLLQLSIHLQVKTLPLQK
;
A
#
# COMPACT_ATOMS: atom_id res chain seq x y z
N MET A 1 -13.52 51.44 4.17
CA MET A 1 -12.37 50.53 4.35
C MET A 1 -12.92 49.16 4.73
N THR A 2 -13.20 48.32 3.74
CA THR A 2 -13.69 46.96 3.95
C THR A 2 -12.48 46.03 4.08
N SER A 3 -12.27 45.49 5.28
CA SER A 3 -11.20 44.54 5.56
C SER A 3 -11.56 43.18 4.97
N LEU A 4 -10.69 42.63 4.12
CA LEU A 4 -10.84 41.32 3.51
C LEU A 4 -10.18 40.29 4.45
N ILE A 5 -10.99 39.46 5.13
CA ILE A 5 -10.48 38.37 5.95
C ILE A 5 -10.13 37.21 5.01
N ILE A 6 -8.83 36.97 4.82
CA ILE A 6 -8.33 35.78 4.13
C ILE A 6 -8.35 34.64 5.14
N SER A 7 -9.37 33.78 5.08
CA SER A 7 -9.36 32.53 5.82
C SER A 7 -8.34 31.59 5.17
N ALA A 8 -7.23 31.33 5.87
CA ALA A 8 -6.30 30.29 5.49
C ALA A 8 -7.00 28.93 5.62
N VAL A 9 -7.22 28.27 4.49
CA VAL A 9 -7.64 26.86 4.47
C VAL A 9 -6.43 26.05 4.87
N ALA A 10 -6.41 25.54 6.10
CA ALA A 10 -5.44 24.53 6.49
C ALA A 10 -5.75 23.26 5.70
N LEU A 11 -4.84 22.86 4.81
CA LEU A 11 -4.83 21.51 4.25
C LEU A 11 -4.48 20.58 5.42
N ALA A 12 -5.49 19.89 5.96
CA ALA A 12 -5.24 18.84 6.94
C ALA A 12 -4.49 17.71 6.22
N GLU A 13 -3.28 17.37 6.70
CA GLU A 13 -2.62 16.14 6.29
C GLU A 13 -3.55 14.97 6.64
N GLU A 14 -3.85 14.16 5.64
CA GLU A 14 -4.81 13.08 5.79
C GLU A 14 -4.11 11.94 6.53
N GLN A 15 -4.37 11.82 7.84
CA GLN A 15 -3.84 10.76 8.71
C GLN A 15 -3.95 9.39 8.03
N LYS A 16 -2.81 8.74 7.74
CA LYS A 16 -2.76 7.43 7.06
C LYS A 16 -2.34 6.32 8.01
N VAL A 17 -3.04 5.20 7.93
CA VAL A 17 -2.60 3.92 8.50
C VAL A 17 -1.86 3.16 7.40
N CYS A 18 -0.60 2.83 7.63
CA CYS A 18 0.27 2.19 6.65
C CYS A 18 0.72 0.82 7.15
N THR A 19 0.57 -0.19 6.31
CA THR A 19 0.97 -1.58 6.63
C THR A 19 1.75 -2.19 5.47
N VAL A 20 2.77 -2.99 5.80
CA VAL A 20 3.42 -3.88 4.84
C VAL A 20 2.72 -5.22 4.88
N TYR A 21 2.40 -5.76 3.71
CA TYR A 21 1.70 -7.03 3.55
C TYR A 21 2.49 -8.01 2.69
N PHE A 22 2.89 -9.13 3.27
CA PHE A 22 3.48 -10.24 2.51
C PHE A 22 2.41 -11.29 2.19
N THR A 23 2.34 -11.67 0.91
CA THR A 23 1.38 -12.65 0.37
C THR A 23 2.01 -13.54 -0.70
N GLY A 24 1.29 -14.55 -1.18
CA GLY A 24 1.75 -15.44 -2.24
C GLY A 24 0.62 -15.95 -3.14
N VAL A 25 0.74 -15.77 -4.45
CA VAL A 25 -0.23 -16.31 -5.40
C VAL A 25 -0.09 -17.84 -5.44
N GLY A 26 -1.14 -18.54 -5.01
CA GLY A 26 -1.16 -20.00 -4.83
C GLY A 26 -1.04 -20.46 -3.37
N CYS A 27 -0.92 -19.54 -2.41
CA CYS A 27 -1.00 -19.82 -0.98
C CYS A 27 -2.48 -19.93 -0.52
N PRO A 28 -2.95 -21.09 -0.01
CA PRO A 28 -4.36 -21.26 0.38
C PRO A 28 -4.84 -20.34 1.51
N HIS A 29 -3.97 -19.98 2.45
CA HIS A 29 -4.30 -19.04 3.53
C HIS A 29 -4.38 -17.61 2.99
N CYS A 30 -3.42 -17.21 2.16
CA CYS A 30 -3.37 -15.91 1.52
C CYS A 30 -4.60 -15.65 0.64
N ALA A 31 -5.04 -16.67 -0.12
CA ALA A 31 -6.24 -16.58 -0.96
C ALA A 31 -7.53 -16.23 -0.20
N LYS A 32 -7.57 -16.44 1.13
CA LYS A 32 -8.69 -16.02 1.98
C LYS A 32 -8.47 -14.61 2.56
N ALA A 33 -7.24 -14.25 2.90
CA ALA A 33 -6.90 -12.96 3.49
C ALA A 33 -6.87 -11.82 2.45
N ASP A 34 -6.33 -12.07 1.25
CA ASP A 34 -6.18 -11.12 0.16
C ASP A 34 -7.49 -10.37 -0.18
N PRO A 35 -8.65 -11.02 -0.40
CA PRO A 35 -9.88 -10.29 -0.71
C PRO A 35 -10.37 -9.42 0.45
N VAL A 36 -10.18 -9.84 1.70
CA VAL A 36 -10.58 -9.04 2.86
C VAL A 36 -9.69 -7.81 2.99
N LEU A 37 -8.37 -7.99 2.96
CA LEU A 37 -7.43 -6.88 3.11
C LEU A 37 -7.39 -5.95 1.89
N LEU A 38 -7.13 -6.49 0.70
CA LEU A 38 -6.81 -5.70 -0.50
C LEU A 38 -8.05 -5.15 -1.20
N LYS A 39 -9.22 -5.73 -0.92
CA LYS A 39 -10.49 -5.24 -1.47
C LYS A 39 -11.38 -4.66 -0.37
N GLU A 40 -11.78 -5.41 0.64
CA GLU A 40 -12.75 -4.91 1.61
C GLU A 40 -12.18 -3.77 2.47
N PHE A 41 -11.06 -3.98 3.15
CA PHE A 41 -10.46 -2.95 4.03
C PHE A 41 -9.95 -1.73 3.28
N VAL A 42 -9.26 -1.91 2.14
CA VAL A 42 -8.83 -0.77 1.31
C VAL A 42 -10.01 0.05 0.78
N LEU A 43 -11.18 -0.57 0.54
CA LEU A 43 -12.39 0.15 0.13
C LEU A 43 -13.06 0.87 1.30
N SER A 44 -13.19 0.22 2.47
CA SER A 44 -13.89 0.78 3.64
C SER A 44 -13.05 1.80 4.42
N HIS A 45 -11.72 1.71 4.38
CA HIS A 45 -10.78 2.57 5.10
C HIS A 45 -9.94 3.41 4.12
N LYS A 46 -10.42 4.62 3.78
CA LYS A 46 -9.73 5.51 2.83
C LYS A 46 -8.35 6.01 3.30
N ASN A 47 -8.11 5.94 4.61
CA ASN A 47 -6.82 6.22 5.22
C ASN A 47 -5.86 5.02 5.23
N LEU A 48 -6.29 3.82 4.81
CA LEU A 48 -5.44 2.63 4.77
C LEU A 48 -4.55 2.64 3.51
N VAL A 49 -3.26 2.41 3.74
CA VAL A 49 -2.23 2.16 2.73
C VAL A 49 -1.65 0.78 2.97
N VAL A 50 -1.69 -0.08 1.96
CA VAL A 50 -1.08 -1.41 1.99
C VAL A 50 0.07 -1.46 0.99
N ILE A 51 1.28 -1.73 1.48
CA ILE A 51 2.47 -2.01 0.66
C ILE A 51 2.59 -3.53 0.54
N GLU A 52 2.06 -4.08 -0.56
CA GLU A 52 2.01 -5.51 -0.84
C GLU A 52 3.30 -6.00 -1.49
N TYR A 53 3.91 -7.01 -0.90
CA TYR A 53 4.97 -7.83 -1.48
C TYR A 53 4.44 -9.26 -1.73
N GLU A 54 4.20 -9.59 -2.99
CA GLU A 54 3.93 -10.96 -3.41
C GLU A 54 5.27 -11.70 -3.55
N ILE A 55 5.43 -12.88 -2.95
CA ILE A 55 6.76 -13.54 -2.88
C ILE A 55 6.88 -14.85 -3.66
N TYR A 56 5.80 -15.42 -4.19
CA TYR A 56 5.87 -16.69 -4.92
C TYR A 56 6.15 -16.49 -6.41
N GLN A 57 5.51 -15.51 -7.04
CA GLN A 57 5.68 -15.21 -8.46
C GLN A 57 6.67 -14.06 -8.68
N GLN A 58 6.70 -13.07 -7.79
CA GLN A 58 7.73 -12.03 -7.76
C GLN A 58 8.86 -12.44 -6.80
N ARG A 59 9.67 -13.42 -7.22
CA ARG A 59 10.72 -14.02 -6.38
C ARG A 59 11.75 -13.02 -5.83
N GLU A 60 11.92 -11.88 -6.50
CA GLU A 60 12.77 -10.77 -6.04
C GLU A 60 12.32 -10.19 -4.69
N ASN A 61 11.02 -10.32 -4.34
CA ASN A 61 10.49 -9.88 -3.06
C ASN A 61 10.73 -10.91 -1.93
N ALA A 62 11.01 -12.17 -2.25
CA ALA A 62 11.08 -13.23 -1.25
C ALA A 62 12.16 -12.98 -0.16
N PRO A 63 13.37 -12.49 -0.48
CA PRO A 63 14.36 -12.14 0.54
C PRO A 63 13.89 -11.04 1.50
N LEU A 64 13.02 -10.13 1.04
CA LEU A 64 12.52 -9.03 1.86
C LEU A 64 11.73 -9.52 3.07
N LEU A 65 11.08 -10.69 3.01
CA LEU A 65 10.39 -11.25 4.16
C LEU A 65 11.35 -11.46 5.35
N MET A 66 12.58 -11.89 5.08
CA MET A 66 13.61 -12.08 6.11
C MET A 66 14.12 -10.74 6.63
N GLU A 67 14.38 -9.77 5.75
CA GLU A 67 14.83 -8.43 6.14
C GLU A 67 13.79 -7.72 7.03
N TYR A 68 12.51 -7.85 6.68
CA TYR A 68 11.41 -7.33 7.47
C TYR A 68 11.25 -8.05 8.80
N ASN A 69 11.43 -9.37 8.81
CA ASN A 69 11.43 -10.16 10.03
C ASN A 69 12.50 -9.71 11.02
N GLU A 70 13.74 -9.54 10.55
CA GLU A 70 14.86 -9.07 11.38
C GLU A 70 14.61 -7.66 11.93
N LYS A 71 14.02 -6.77 11.12
CA LYS A 71 13.77 -5.38 11.54
C LYS A 71 12.59 -5.25 12.51
N TYR A 72 11.49 -5.93 12.23
CA TYR A 72 10.21 -5.77 12.95
C TYR A 72 9.90 -6.91 13.92
N ASN A 73 10.81 -7.88 14.06
CA ASN A 73 10.70 -9.03 14.96
C ASN A 73 9.37 -9.80 14.79
N THR A 74 9.01 -10.09 13.54
CA THR A 74 7.78 -10.81 13.20
C THR A 74 7.96 -12.33 13.29
N GLU A 75 6.95 -13.10 12.90
CA GLU A 75 7.14 -14.48 12.47
C GLU A 75 7.43 -14.55 10.96
N LEU A 76 8.00 -15.66 10.50
CA LEU A 76 8.25 -15.92 9.08
C LEU A 76 7.09 -16.72 8.46
N GLY A 77 6.38 -16.10 7.52
CA GLY A 77 5.33 -16.77 6.76
C GLY A 77 4.40 -15.78 6.06
N VAL A 78 3.48 -16.32 5.27
CA VAL A 78 2.42 -15.54 4.61
C VAL A 78 1.05 -16.21 4.85
N PRO A 79 -0.04 -15.44 4.96
CA PRO A 79 -0.11 -13.97 4.88
C PRO A 79 0.41 -13.28 6.15
N LEU A 80 1.10 -12.14 6.01
CA LEU A 80 1.68 -11.37 7.13
C LEU A 80 1.47 -9.87 6.95
N LEU A 81 0.84 -9.22 7.94
CA LEU A 81 0.74 -7.77 8.09
C LEU A 81 1.75 -7.25 9.10
N ILE A 82 2.37 -6.11 8.80
CA ILE A 82 3.32 -5.43 9.68
C ILE A 82 2.91 -3.96 9.76
N PHE A 83 2.58 -3.47 10.95
CA PHE A 83 2.25 -2.06 11.19
C PHE A 83 3.41 -1.31 11.86
N ASN A 84 4.14 -1.96 12.75
CA ASN A 84 5.33 -1.44 13.44
C ASN A 84 6.05 -2.59 14.18
N ASN A 85 7.02 -2.28 15.05
CA ASN A 85 7.81 -3.25 15.81
C ASN A 85 7.02 -4.02 16.88
N GLU A 86 5.83 -3.54 17.25
CA GLU A 86 5.01 -4.10 18.33
C GLU A 86 3.74 -4.76 17.79
N LEU A 87 3.38 -4.47 16.54
CA LEU A 87 2.13 -4.89 15.93
C LEU A 87 2.37 -5.48 14.53
N SER A 88 2.34 -6.81 14.49
CA SER A 88 2.26 -7.62 13.28
C SER A 88 1.20 -8.70 13.44
N ILE A 89 0.56 -9.12 12.34
CA ILE A 89 -0.51 -10.12 12.33
C ILE A 89 -0.18 -11.15 11.25
N ILE A 90 -0.05 -12.42 11.64
CA ILE A 90 0.25 -13.52 10.73
C ILE A 90 -0.92 -14.51 10.63
N GLY A 91 -1.15 -15.06 9.44
CA GLY A 91 -2.18 -16.06 9.17
C GLY A 91 -3.52 -15.49 8.70
N ASP A 92 -4.31 -16.33 8.03
CA ASP A 92 -5.60 -15.93 7.45
C ASP A 92 -6.63 -15.56 8.51
N SER A 93 -6.85 -16.42 9.51
CA SER A 93 -7.88 -16.16 10.53
C SER A 93 -7.62 -14.87 11.31
N PRO A 94 -6.41 -14.60 11.88
CA PRO A 94 -6.15 -13.37 12.61
C PRO A 94 -6.31 -12.10 11.76
N ILE A 95 -5.93 -12.15 10.48
CA ILE A 95 -6.11 -11.02 9.56
C ILE A 95 -7.59 -10.78 9.30
N ILE A 96 -8.35 -11.82 8.96
CA ILE A 96 -9.78 -11.71 8.60
C ILE A 96 -10.62 -11.23 9.78
N THR A 97 -10.35 -11.71 11.00
CA THR A 97 -11.22 -11.41 12.15
C THR A 97 -10.72 -10.29 13.04
N GLY A 98 -9.45 -9.86 12.91
CA GLY A 98 -8.81 -8.96 13.86
C GLY A 98 -8.15 -7.72 13.29
N ALA A 99 -7.70 -7.73 12.03
CA ALA A 99 -6.90 -6.62 11.50
C ALA A 99 -7.68 -5.29 11.40
N GLU A 100 -8.98 -5.33 11.13
CA GLU A 100 -9.83 -4.14 11.02
C GLU A 100 -9.82 -3.30 12.31
N GLN A 101 -9.95 -3.95 13.47
CA GLN A 101 -9.92 -3.26 14.76
C GLN A 101 -8.61 -2.49 14.99
N TYR A 102 -7.48 -3.04 14.54
CA TYR A 102 -6.18 -2.37 14.64
C TYR A 102 -6.10 -1.16 13.68
N ILE A 103 -6.63 -1.29 12.46
CA ILE A 103 -6.71 -0.19 11.49
C ILE A 103 -7.54 0.96 12.05
N GLU A 104 -8.68 0.67 12.66
CA GLU A 104 -9.54 1.68 13.30
C GLU A 104 -8.88 2.34 14.52
N THR A 105 -8.12 1.57 15.30
CA THR A 105 -7.51 2.05 16.55
C THR A 105 -6.28 2.92 16.30
N LEU A 106 -5.41 2.57 15.34
CA LEU A 106 -4.16 3.28 15.10
C LEU A 106 -4.38 4.72 14.65
N LYS A 107 -5.41 4.99 13.83
CA LYS A 107 -5.71 6.28 13.14
C LYS A 107 -4.62 6.78 12.21
N GLU A 108 -3.36 6.73 12.64
CA GLU A 108 -2.15 7.00 11.85
C GLU A 108 -0.96 6.17 12.35
N ASN A 109 -0.04 5.85 11.45
CA ASN A 109 1.29 5.38 11.82
C ASN A 109 2.29 5.69 10.70
N LYS A 110 3.58 5.69 11.05
CA LYS A 110 4.65 5.68 10.06
C LYS A 110 4.63 4.34 9.31
N CYS A 111 4.82 4.40 7.99
CA CYS A 111 5.00 3.21 7.16
C CYS A 111 6.18 2.38 7.67
N PRO A 112 6.00 1.07 7.91
CA PRO A 112 7.09 0.21 8.35
C PRO A 112 7.99 -0.11 7.15
N LEU A 113 9.04 0.69 6.92
CA LEU A 113 10.00 0.49 5.83
C LEU A 113 11.36 0.01 6.33
N LEU A 114 12.12 -0.73 5.50
CA LEU A 114 13.43 -1.26 5.86
C LEU A 114 14.51 -0.21 6.15
N ASN A 115 14.46 0.95 5.49
CA ASN A 115 15.40 2.04 5.78
C ASN A 115 14.95 2.82 7.03
N ASN A 116 13.86 3.57 6.91
CA ASN A 116 13.34 4.44 7.95
C ASN A 116 11.81 4.47 7.92
N ALA A 117 11.21 4.47 9.10
CA ALA A 117 9.77 4.68 9.21
C ALA A 117 9.45 6.16 8.96
N VAL A 118 8.60 6.44 7.96
CA VAL A 118 8.17 7.78 7.53
C VAL A 118 6.66 7.83 7.37
N SER A 119 6.05 9.02 7.35
CA SER A 119 4.65 9.13 6.95
C SER A 119 4.48 8.75 5.49
N PHE A 120 3.25 8.37 5.08
CA PHE A 120 3.00 7.98 3.70
C PHE A 120 3.29 9.13 2.70
N ASP A 121 2.94 10.36 3.06
CA ASP A 121 3.10 11.53 2.18
C ASP A 121 4.59 11.92 1.96
N GLU A 122 5.48 11.52 2.88
CA GLU A 122 6.93 11.74 2.78
C GLU A 122 7.69 10.55 2.14
N MET A 123 6.99 9.46 1.82
CA MET A 123 7.61 8.23 1.34
C MET A 123 8.06 8.35 -0.12
N ASP A 124 9.35 8.13 -0.38
CA ASP A 124 9.85 7.97 -1.75
C ASP A 124 9.53 6.56 -2.27
N LEU A 125 8.53 6.47 -3.15
CA LEU A 125 8.07 5.21 -3.74
C LEU A 125 9.17 4.52 -4.57
N ASN A 126 10.11 5.27 -5.13
CA ASN A 126 11.20 4.70 -5.94
C ASN A 126 12.23 3.99 -5.06
N SER A 127 12.36 4.42 -3.80
CA SER A 127 13.29 3.86 -2.81
C SER A 127 12.84 2.51 -2.23
N LEU A 128 11.58 2.12 -2.43
CA LEU A 128 11.08 0.83 -1.95
C LEU A 128 11.81 -0.32 -2.66
N PRO A 129 12.34 -1.31 -1.92
CA PRO A 129 13.03 -2.45 -2.52
C PRO A 129 12.06 -3.38 -3.25
N GLY A 130 12.57 -4.24 -4.13
CA GLY A 130 11.75 -5.20 -4.88
C GLY A 130 10.70 -4.55 -5.79
N LEU A 131 9.55 -5.22 -5.90
CA LEU A 131 8.46 -4.89 -6.82
C LEU A 131 7.10 -4.76 -6.08
N PRO A 132 6.97 -3.89 -5.07
CA PRO A 132 5.74 -3.78 -4.32
C PRO A 132 4.57 -3.27 -5.18
N LYS A 133 3.37 -3.61 -4.75
CA LYS A 133 2.14 -2.92 -5.14
C LYS A 133 1.64 -2.09 -3.97
N ILE A 134 1.22 -0.86 -4.22
CA ILE A 134 0.68 0.01 -3.19
C ILE A 134 -0.80 0.17 -3.41
N TRP A 135 -1.60 -0.24 -2.44
CA TRP A 135 -3.04 -0.14 -2.43
C TRP A 135 -3.44 1.01 -1.51
N ALA A 136 -4.09 2.03 -2.06
CA ALA A 136 -4.54 3.18 -1.29
C ALA A 136 -5.67 3.88 -2.02
N ASN A 137 -6.72 4.30 -1.29
CA ASN A 137 -7.81 5.12 -1.83
C ASN A 137 -8.37 4.61 -3.18
N GLU A 138 -8.73 3.31 -3.22
CA GLU A 138 -9.27 2.62 -4.41
C GLU A 138 -8.33 2.54 -5.62
N ARG A 139 -7.04 2.83 -5.41
CA ARG A 139 -6.02 2.85 -6.46
C ARG A 139 -4.92 1.85 -6.14
N ILE A 140 -4.30 1.36 -7.20
CA ILE A 140 -3.14 0.48 -7.13
C ILE A 140 -1.98 1.12 -7.90
N LEU A 141 -0.86 1.33 -7.22
CA LEU A 141 0.41 1.72 -7.85
C LEU A 141 1.26 0.45 -7.96
N ILE A 142 1.75 0.13 -9.15
CA ILE A 142 2.55 -1.07 -9.39
C ILE A 142 3.96 -0.64 -9.78
N LYS A 143 4.97 -1.11 -9.04
CA LYS A 143 6.36 -0.98 -9.45
C LYS A 143 6.69 -2.07 -10.47
N VAL A 144 7.17 -1.67 -11.65
CA VAL A 144 7.55 -2.57 -12.74
C VAL A 144 9.07 -2.66 -12.81
N GLY A 145 9.60 -3.88 -12.93
CA GLY A 145 11.04 -4.13 -13.06
C GLY A 145 11.60 -3.78 -14.46
N SER A 146 12.92 -3.64 -14.58
CA SER A 146 13.65 -3.22 -15.79
C SER A 146 13.68 -4.30 -16.89
N GLY A 147 12.51 -4.70 -17.38
CA GLY A 147 12.32 -5.64 -18.50
C GLY A 147 11.77 -5.01 -19.78
N SER A 148 11.49 -3.71 -19.80
CA SER A 148 11.14 -2.96 -21.02
C SER A 148 11.85 -1.62 -20.99
N GLU A 149 12.49 -1.28 -22.10
CA GLU A 149 13.38 -0.14 -22.28
C GLU A 149 12.83 1.18 -21.70
N THR A 150 13.73 1.95 -21.06
CA THR A 150 13.58 3.26 -20.37
C THR A 150 13.28 3.21 -18.86
N PRO A 151 14.02 3.99 -18.03
CA PRO A 151 13.82 4.03 -16.59
C PRO A 151 12.63 4.92 -16.26
N GLU A 152 11.40 4.44 -16.46
CA GLU A 152 10.24 5.34 -16.36
C GLU A 152 9.00 4.73 -15.67
N ILE A 153 8.67 5.39 -14.56
CA ILE A 153 7.31 5.76 -14.13
C ILE A 153 6.48 4.65 -13.48
N LEU A 154 6.20 4.91 -12.20
CA LEU A 154 5.10 4.36 -11.42
C LEU A 154 3.79 4.43 -12.24
N HIS A 155 3.43 3.33 -12.89
CA HIS A 155 2.17 3.29 -13.62
C HIS A 155 1.04 3.11 -12.62
N LEU A 156 0.28 4.17 -12.38
CA LEU A 156 -1.01 4.11 -11.69
C LEU A 156 -1.97 3.31 -12.57
N HIS A 157 -2.06 2.01 -12.34
CA HIS A 157 -3.11 1.19 -12.91
C HIS A 157 -4.33 1.32 -11.99
N LEU A 158 -5.28 2.18 -12.38
CA LEU A 158 -6.63 2.09 -11.83
C LEU A 158 -7.24 0.73 -12.24
N PHE A 159 -7.06 -0.28 -11.39
CA PHE A 159 -7.91 -1.46 -11.42
C PHE A 159 -9.26 -1.07 -10.82
N LEU A 160 -10.07 -0.36 -11.62
CA LEU A 160 -11.48 -0.19 -11.35
C LEU A 160 -12.08 -1.60 -11.31
N LEU A 161 -12.44 -2.08 -10.11
CA LEU A 161 -13.30 -3.25 -9.93
C LEU A 161 -14.68 -2.92 -10.52
N GLN A 162 -14.76 -3.06 -11.85
CA GLN A 162 -15.90 -3.14 -12.75
C GLN A 162 -17.02 -2.04 -12.72
N LEU A 163 -17.29 -1.59 -13.96
CA LEU A 163 -18.48 -0.95 -14.52
C LEU A 163 -18.64 0.58 -14.43
N SER A 164 -18.41 1.19 -15.60
CA SER A 164 -19.21 2.27 -16.19
C SER A 164 -19.08 3.68 -15.62
N ILE A 165 -17.94 4.34 -15.81
CA ILE A 165 -17.91 5.81 -15.96
C ILE A 165 -16.94 6.18 -17.09
N HIS A 166 -17.47 6.79 -18.15
CA HIS A 166 -16.70 7.40 -19.23
C HIS A 166 -15.76 8.47 -18.67
N LEU A 167 -14.44 8.25 -18.72
CA LEU A 167 -13.49 9.35 -18.64
C LEU A 167 -12.92 9.62 -20.04
N GLN A 168 -13.33 10.76 -20.61
CA GLN A 168 -12.70 11.32 -21.78
C GLN A 168 -11.25 11.69 -21.45
N VAL A 169 -10.29 10.96 -22.02
CA VAL A 169 -8.91 11.43 -22.11
C VAL A 169 -8.88 12.50 -23.19
N LYS A 170 -8.87 13.77 -22.78
CA LYS A 170 -8.48 14.88 -23.66
C LYS A 170 -7.01 14.71 -23.99
N THR A 171 -6.71 14.37 -25.23
CA THR A 171 -5.37 14.41 -25.81
C THR A 171 -4.86 15.85 -25.79
N LEU A 172 -3.68 16.10 -25.21
CA LEU A 172 -2.92 17.31 -25.49
C LEU A 172 -1.99 17.03 -26.70
N PRO A 173 -1.87 17.98 -27.64
CA PRO A 173 -1.14 17.75 -28.89
C PRO A 173 0.37 17.79 -28.67
N LEU A 174 1.07 16.82 -29.27
CA LEU A 174 2.50 16.89 -29.53
C LEU A 174 2.76 18.05 -30.51
N GLN A 175 3.39 19.11 -30.02
CA GLN A 175 3.97 20.13 -30.89
C GLN A 175 5.33 19.64 -31.39
N LYS A 176 5.50 19.70 -32.71
CA LYS A 176 6.77 19.63 -33.42
C LYS A 176 7.15 21.04 -33.85
#